data_AF-A0A931GUB4-F1
#
_entry.id   AF-A0A931GUB4-F1
#
_cell.length_a   1.000
_cell.length_b   1.000
_cell.length_c   1.000
_cell.angle_alpha   90.00
_cell.angle_beta   90.00
_cell.angle_gamma   90.00
#
_symmetry.space_group_name_H-M   'P 1'
#
loop_
_entity.id
_entity.type
_entity.pdbx_description
1 polymer ?
#
loop_
_entity_poly.entity_id
_entity_poly.type
_entity_poly.pdbx_seq_one_letter_code
_entity_poly.pdbx_strand_id
1 'polypeptide(L)'
;MTATIQDQVGETAIDYNALDNTTAGRALQAAFVGAFYAVPDYVARGRGVASLGVLAALVATIGVFNSFDEDPRNDLTAQLDHGHEVGSPAKTWGLLVGLTAGLAGALAGHVKFHGWLNTTLRKKGWARPHTRIGAAAAIATFAVTEALARR
;
A
#
# COMPACT_ATOMS: atom_id res chain seq x y z
N MET A 1 -24.43 20.52 -7.73
CA MET A 1 -23.48 19.90 -6.78
C MET A 1 -24.32 19.07 -5.82
N THR A 2 -24.25 17.75 -5.92
CA THR A 2 -25.05 16.85 -5.07
C THR A 2 -24.23 16.59 -3.82
N ALA A 3 -24.68 17.12 -2.68
CA ALA A 3 -24.09 16.81 -1.39
C ALA A 3 -24.19 15.30 -1.17
N THR A 4 -23.06 14.63 -0.91
CA THR A 4 -23.05 13.23 -0.51
C THR A 4 -23.62 13.13 0.90
N ILE A 5 -24.20 11.97 1.24
CA ILE A 5 -24.77 11.71 2.58
C ILE A 5 -23.76 12.04 3.70
N GLN A 6 -22.46 11.93 3.40
CA GLN A 6 -21.34 12.26 4.28
C GLN A 6 -21.28 13.74 4.69
N ASP A 7 -21.67 14.68 3.83
CA ASP A 7 -21.70 16.12 4.16
C ASP A 7 -22.84 16.48 5.13
N GLN A 8 -23.87 15.65 5.24
CA GLN A 8 -25.07 15.95 6.04
C GLN A 8 -24.99 15.51 7.49
N VAL A 9 -24.07 14.60 7.85
CA VAL A 9 -23.99 14.00 9.20
C VAL A 9 -22.84 14.60 10.04
N GLY A 10 -21.92 15.36 9.44
CA GLY A 10 -20.78 15.93 10.16
C GLY A 10 -19.79 14.87 10.69
N GLU A 11 -19.91 13.61 10.26
CA GLU A 11 -18.99 12.54 10.61
C GLU A 11 -17.73 12.62 9.76
N THR A 12 -16.58 12.79 10.42
CA THR A 12 -15.27 12.57 9.81
C THR A 12 -15.21 11.16 9.22
N ALA A 13 -14.84 11.05 7.95
CA ALA A 13 -14.67 9.79 7.23
C ALA A 13 -13.93 8.76 8.10
N ILE A 14 -14.42 7.52 8.11
CA ILE A 14 -13.80 6.43 8.88
C ILE A 14 -12.41 6.17 8.29
N ASP A 15 -11.39 6.40 9.10
CA ASP A 15 -10.00 6.14 8.75
C ASP A 15 -9.60 4.78 9.31
N TYR A 16 -9.36 3.83 8.40
CA TYR A 16 -9.11 2.43 8.72
C TYR A 16 -7.61 2.11 8.91
N ASN A 17 -6.71 3.10 8.85
CA ASN A 17 -5.27 2.89 8.91
C ASN A 17 -4.56 3.91 9.81
N ALA A 18 -4.38 3.59 11.09
CA ALA A 18 -3.66 4.43 12.04
C ALA A 18 -2.23 4.81 11.59
N LEU A 19 -1.64 4.03 10.69
CA LEU A 19 -0.31 4.29 10.17
C LEU A 19 -0.24 5.48 9.19
N ASP A 20 -1.31 5.89 8.50
CA ASP A 20 -1.24 7.06 7.61
C ASP A 20 -1.66 8.37 8.30
N ASN A 21 -2.22 8.31 9.51
CA ASN A 21 -2.55 9.47 10.34
C ASN A 21 -1.34 10.28 10.78
N THR A 22 -0.19 9.62 10.95
CA THR A 22 1.03 10.28 11.41
C THR A 22 2.02 10.47 10.26
N THR A 23 2.77 11.57 10.27
CA THR A 23 3.89 11.78 9.35
C THR A 23 4.90 10.63 9.43
N ALA A 24 5.15 10.11 10.65
CA ALA A 24 6.07 9.00 10.87
C ALA A 24 5.58 7.71 10.20
N GLY A 25 4.30 7.39 10.32
CA GLY A 25 3.74 6.19 9.69
C GLY A 25 3.63 6.32 8.16
N ARG A 26 3.31 7.51 7.62
CA ARG A 26 3.42 7.79 6.17
C ARG A 26 4.84 7.61 5.65
N ALA A 27 5.84 8.09 6.39
CA ALA A 27 7.26 7.89 6.07
C ALA A 27 7.64 6.40 6.11
N LEU A 28 7.14 5.64 7.08
CA LEU A 28 7.39 4.20 7.19
C LEU A 28 6.76 3.43 6.01
N GLN A 29 5.52 3.74 5.64
CA GLN A 29 4.86 3.14 4.47
C GLN A 29 5.62 3.46 3.16
N ALA A 30 6.06 4.70 2.99
CA ALA A 30 6.91 5.09 1.88
C ALA A 30 8.26 4.35 1.86
N ALA A 31 8.86 4.10 3.02
CA ALA A 31 10.09 3.31 3.14
C ALA A 31 9.87 1.85 2.70
N PHE A 32 8.73 1.24 3.04
CA PHE A 32 8.36 -0.10 2.55
C PHE A 32 8.22 -0.15 1.02
N VAL A 33 7.63 0.89 0.40
CA VAL A 33 7.61 1.01 -1.07
C VAL A 33 9.03 1.03 -1.62
N GLY A 34 9.91 1.87 -1.08
CA GLY A 34 11.30 1.94 -1.52
C GLY A 34 12.05 0.62 -1.36
N ALA A 35 11.88 -0.05 -0.22
CA ALA A 35 12.48 -1.35 0.06
C ALA A 35 12.01 -2.42 -0.94
N PHE A 36 10.71 -2.45 -1.26
CA PHE A 36 10.14 -3.40 -2.22
C PHE A 36 10.78 -3.26 -3.60
N TYR A 37 10.92 -2.02 -4.10
CA TYR A 37 11.59 -1.76 -5.37
C TYR A 37 13.08 -2.09 -5.33
N ALA A 38 13.75 -1.93 -4.19
CA ALA A 38 15.19 -2.16 -4.06
C ALA A 38 15.58 -3.66 -4.09
N VAL A 39 14.66 -4.58 -3.74
CA VAL A 39 14.92 -6.03 -3.62
C VAL A 39 15.81 -6.62 -4.73
N PRO A 40 15.56 -6.35 -6.04
CA PRO A 40 16.31 -6.99 -7.12
C PRO A 40 17.81 -6.63 -7.16
N ASP A 41 18.21 -5.51 -6.56
CA ASP A 41 19.61 -5.08 -6.48
C ASP A 41 20.39 -5.80 -5.37
N TYR A 42 19.70 -6.31 -4.35
CA TYR A 42 20.32 -6.94 -3.16
C TYR A 42 20.10 -8.45 -3.10
N VAL A 43 19.07 -8.97 -3.77
CA VAL A 43 18.69 -10.38 -3.74
C VAL A 43 18.90 -10.99 -5.13
N ALA A 44 19.90 -11.85 -5.26
CA ALA A 44 20.22 -12.51 -6.53
C ALA A 44 19.28 -13.68 -6.86
N ARG A 45 18.89 -14.47 -5.86
CA ARG A 45 17.98 -15.63 -5.97
C ARG A 45 16.83 -15.49 -4.99
N GLY A 46 15.62 -15.94 -5.37
CA GLY A 46 14.46 -15.85 -4.49
C GLY A 46 13.86 -14.43 -4.36
N ARG A 47 14.05 -13.57 -5.37
CA ARG A 47 13.53 -12.18 -5.38
C ARG A 47 12.05 -12.09 -5.06
N GLY A 48 11.23 -12.99 -5.62
CA GLY A 48 9.80 -13.03 -5.34
C GLY A 48 9.51 -13.28 -3.86
N VAL A 49 10.24 -14.21 -3.22
CA VAL A 49 10.10 -14.51 -1.79
C VAL A 49 10.53 -13.31 -0.95
N ALA A 50 11.65 -12.66 -1.29
CA ALA A 50 12.11 -11.47 -0.58
C ALA A 50 11.13 -10.30 -0.72
N SER A 51 10.60 -10.05 -1.92
CA SER A 51 9.56 -9.05 -2.17
C SER A 51 8.27 -9.36 -1.40
N LEU A 52 7.85 -10.62 -1.35
CA LEU A 52 6.72 -11.06 -0.52
C LEU A 52 7.00 -10.83 0.97
N GLY A 53 8.23 -11.06 1.43
CA GLY A 53 8.65 -10.76 2.80
C GLY A 53 8.52 -9.28 3.15
N VAL A 54 8.91 -8.38 2.24
CA VAL A 54 8.73 -6.92 2.42
C VAL A 54 7.25 -6.55 2.50
N LEU A 55 6.42 -7.12 1.61
CA LEU A 55 4.97 -6.89 1.64
C LEU A 55 4.32 -7.43 2.91
N ALA A 56 4.70 -8.63 3.36
CA ALA A 56 4.20 -9.23 4.59
C ALA A 56 4.59 -8.38 5.81
N ALA A 57 5.81 -7.84 5.84
CA ALA A 57 6.26 -6.93 6.89
C ALA A 57 5.45 -5.62 6.90
N LEU A 58 5.09 -5.07 5.74
CA LEU A 58 4.20 -3.91 5.64
C LEU A 58 2.82 -4.23 6.21
N VAL A 59 2.21 -5.35 5.80
CA VAL A 59 0.88 -5.78 6.28
C VAL A 59 0.91 -6.01 7.79
N ALA A 60 1.94 -6.68 8.31
CA ALA A 60 2.11 -6.89 9.75
C ALA A 60 2.28 -5.57 10.50
N THR A 61 3.03 -4.61 9.95
CA THR A 61 3.18 -3.28 10.54
C THR A 61 1.84 -2.56 10.60
N ILE A 62 1.07 -2.55 9.53
CA ILE A 62 -0.28 -1.96 9.51
C ILE A 62 -1.17 -2.62 10.57
N GLY A 63 -1.19 -3.95 10.64
CA GLY A 63 -1.98 -4.68 11.63
C GLY A 63 -1.59 -4.37 13.07
N VAL A 64 -0.29 -4.29 13.37
CA VAL A 64 0.20 -3.91 14.71
C VAL A 64 -0.21 -2.48 15.07
N PHE A 65 -0.02 -1.52 14.17
CA PHE A 65 -0.39 -0.12 14.45
C PHE A 65 -1.91 0.06 14.57
N ASN A 66 -2.70 -0.65 13.76
CA ASN A 66 -4.15 -0.67 13.90
C ASN A 66 -4.61 -1.35 15.20
N SER A 67 -3.84 -2.30 15.75
CA SER A 67 -4.20 -2.91 17.05
C SER A 67 -4.01 -1.97 18.26
N PHE A 68 -3.26 -0.87 18.09
CA PHE A 68 -3.13 0.19 19.08
C PHE A 68 -4.14 1.33 18.88
N ASP A 69 -4.93 1.27 17.80
CA ASP A 69 -5.97 2.23 17.55
C ASP A 69 -7.24 1.81 18.31
N GLU A 70 -7.61 2.61 19.30
CA GLU A 70 -8.76 2.35 20.16
C GLU A 70 -10.06 2.95 19.59
N ASP A 71 -10.08 3.44 18.34
CA ASP A 71 -11.33 3.92 17.72
C ASP A 71 -12.32 2.76 17.58
N PRO A 72 -13.48 2.80 18.28
CA PRO A 72 -14.47 1.72 18.24
C PRO A 72 -15.09 1.51 16.85
N ARG A 73 -14.91 2.45 15.91
CA ARG A 73 -15.31 2.28 14.50
C ARG A 73 -14.35 1.37 13.73
N ASN A 74 -13.12 1.19 14.21
CA ASN A 74 -12.12 0.27 13.67
C ASN A 74 -12.15 -1.11 14.34
N ASP A 75 -12.99 -1.29 15.36
CA ASP A 75 -13.26 -2.59 15.97
C ASP A 75 -14.17 -3.43 15.05
N LEU A 76 -13.58 -4.48 14.48
CA LEU A 76 -14.28 -5.42 13.61
C LEU A 76 -15.42 -6.13 14.35
N THR A 77 -15.28 -6.37 15.66
CA THR A 77 -16.32 -6.96 16.51
C THR A 77 -17.48 -5.99 16.69
N ALA A 78 -17.21 -4.71 16.93
CA ALA A 78 -18.25 -3.68 17.01
C ALA A 78 -19.02 -3.53 15.68
N GLN A 79 -18.34 -3.57 14.53
CA GLN A 79 -19.01 -3.52 13.21
C GLN A 79 -19.85 -4.78 12.92
N LEU A 80 -19.40 -5.96 13.33
CA LEU A 80 -20.13 -7.21 13.17
C LEU A 80 -21.38 -7.26 14.07
N ASP A 81 -21.29 -6.72 15.29
CA ASP A 81 -22.40 -6.64 16.24
C ASP A 81 -23.47 -5.62 15.82
N HIS A 82 -23.09 -4.58 15.04
CA HIS A 82 -24.02 -3.59 14.49
C HIS A 82 -24.80 -4.09 13.25
N GLY A 83 -24.60 -5.36 12.84
CA GLY A 83 -25.42 -5.97 11.79
C GLY A 83 -25.27 -5.32 10.42
N HIS A 84 -24.11 -4.73 10.11
CA HIS A 84 -23.82 -4.20 8.79
C HIS A 84 -24.08 -5.28 7.73
N GLU A 85 -24.83 -4.93 6.67
CA GLU A 85 -25.05 -5.82 5.53
C GLU A 85 -23.71 -6.35 5.02
N VAL A 86 -23.47 -7.65 5.23
CA VAL A 86 -22.41 -8.36 4.53
C VAL A 86 -22.66 -8.17 3.03
N GLY A 87 -21.80 -7.40 2.38
CA GLY A 87 -21.94 -7.06 0.96
C GLY A 87 -22.24 -8.30 0.14
N SER A 88 -23.14 -8.17 -0.85
CA SER A 88 -23.63 -9.32 -1.61
C SER A 88 -22.48 -10.21 -2.09
N PRO A 89 -22.66 -11.54 -2.22
CA PRO A 89 -21.60 -12.44 -2.64
C PRO A 89 -20.89 -11.96 -3.92
N ALA A 90 -21.63 -11.36 -4.85
CA ALA A 90 -21.08 -10.75 -6.05
C ALA A 90 -20.13 -9.57 -5.78
N LYS A 91 -20.43 -8.70 -4.80
CA LYS A 91 -19.50 -7.63 -4.37
C LYS A 91 -18.23 -8.22 -3.76
N THR A 92 -18.35 -9.20 -2.87
CA THR A 92 -17.20 -9.85 -2.22
C THR A 92 -16.30 -10.56 -3.23
N TRP A 93 -16.88 -11.38 -4.12
CA TRP A 93 -16.13 -12.06 -5.18
C TRP A 93 -15.56 -11.08 -6.20
N GLY A 94 -16.30 -10.03 -6.55
CA GLY A 94 -15.81 -8.96 -7.43
C GLY A 94 -14.60 -8.24 -6.85
N LEU A 95 -14.59 -7.97 -5.54
CA LEU A 95 -13.50 -7.30 -4.85
C LEU A 95 -12.27 -8.20 -4.75
N LEU A 96 -12.44 -9.49 -4.44
CA LEU A 96 -11.36 -10.48 -4.43
C LEU A 96 -10.73 -10.67 -5.82
N VAL A 97 -11.56 -10.82 -6.86
CA VAL A 97 -11.08 -10.95 -8.24
C VAL A 97 -10.40 -9.66 -8.71
N GLY A 98 -10.99 -8.50 -8.40
CA GLY A 98 -10.43 -7.19 -8.72
C GLY A 98 -9.08 -6.95 -8.06
N LEU A 99 -8.94 -7.24 -6.78
CA LEU A 99 -7.67 -7.17 -6.06
C LEU A 99 -6.64 -8.15 -6.65
N THR A 100 -7.03 -9.39 -6.90
CA THR A 100 -6.13 -10.42 -7.44
C THR A 100 -5.66 -10.06 -8.86
N ALA A 101 -6.57 -9.61 -9.72
CA ALA A 101 -6.25 -9.17 -11.08
C ALA A 101 -5.41 -7.87 -11.07
N GLY A 102 -5.71 -6.94 -10.16
CA GLY A 102 -4.92 -5.73 -9.95
C GLY A 102 -3.49 -6.06 -9.50
N LEU A 103 -3.34 -6.97 -8.54
CA LEU A 103 -2.03 -7.49 -8.10
C LEU A 103 -1.29 -8.19 -9.24
N ALA A 104 -1.96 -9.07 -9.99
CA ALA A 104 -1.37 -9.77 -11.12
C ALA A 104 -0.95 -8.81 -12.24
N GLY A 105 -1.76 -7.79 -12.53
CA GLY A 105 -1.47 -6.75 -13.50
C GLY A 105 -0.29 -5.86 -13.07
N ALA A 106 -0.26 -5.47 -11.80
CA ALA A 106 0.86 -4.74 -11.20
C ALA A 106 2.15 -5.56 -11.25
N LEU A 107 2.09 -6.87 -10.93
CA LEU A 107 3.23 -7.78 -11.03
C LEU A 107 3.70 -7.97 -12.47
N ALA A 108 2.80 -8.11 -13.45
CA ALA A 108 3.15 -8.24 -14.86
C ALA A 108 3.77 -6.96 -15.43
N GLY A 109 3.21 -5.79 -15.08
CA GLY A 109 3.76 -4.49 -15.40
C GLY A 109 5.14 -4.28 -14.77
N HIS A 110 5.29 -4.68 -13.51
CA HIS A 110 6.54 -4.67 -12.77
C HIS A 110 7.61 -5.55 -13.44
N VAL A 111 7.30 -6.78 -13.87
CA VAL A 111 8.27 -7.63 -14.58
C VAL A 111 8.76 -7.00 -15.89
N LYS A 112 7.86 -6.45 -16.71
CA LYS A 112 8.23 -5.76 -17.96
C LYS A 112 9.07 -4.52 -17.70
N PHE A 113 8.65 -3.70 -16.74
CA PHE A 113 9.36 -2.50 -16.33
C PHE A 113 10.77 -2.84 -15.85
N HIS A 114 10.93 -3.81 -14.94
CA HIS A 114 12.21 -4.27 -14.44
C HIS A 114 13.11 -4.84 -15.55
N GLY A 115 12.57 -5.60 -16.51
CA GLY A 115 13.32 -6.11 -17.65
C GLY A 115 13.93 -4.99 -18.51
N TRP A 116 13.13 -3.98 -18.85
CA TRP A 116 13.58 -2.80 -19.59
C TRP A 116 14.62 -1.98 -18.81
N LEU A 117 14.39 -1.82 -17.50
CA LEU A 117 15.22 -1.00 -16.64
C LEU A 117 16.60 -1.61 -16.40
N ASN A 118 16.61 -2.92 -16.12
CA ASN A 118 17.81 -3.69 -15.88
C ASN A 118 18.69 -3.74 -17.13
N THR A 119 18.10 -3.77 -18.33
CA THR A 119 18.86 -3.73 -19.59
C THR A 119 19.31 -2.32 -19.95
N THR A 120 18.49 -1.29 -19.74
CA THR A 120 18.80 0.07 -20.19
C THR A 120 19.71 0.82 -19.22
N LEU A 121 19.44 0.78 -17.91
CA LEU A 121 20.21 1.55 -16.93
C LEU A 121 21.52 0.88 -16.54
N ARG A 122 21.60 -0.46 -16.53
CA ARG A 122 22.89 -1.15 -16.32
C ARG A 122 23.84 -0.95 -17.50
N LYS A 123 23.33 -0.89 -18.74
CA LYS A 123 24.13 -0.50 -19.92
C LYS A 123 24.71 0.92 -19.78
N LYS A 124 24.04 1.81 -19.03
CA LYS A 124 24.52 3.16 -18.69
C LYS A 124 25.43 3.21 -17.45
N GLY A 125 25.86 2.06 -16.92
CA GLY A 125 26.80 1.97 -15.80
C GLY A 125 26.16 2.15 -14.41
N TRP A 126 24.84 2.12 -14.30
CA TRP A 126 24.19 2.28 -13.00
C TRP A 126 24.28 0.99 -12.20
N ALA A 127 25.02 1.02 -11.08
CA ALA A 127 25.27 -0.17 -10.25
C ALA A 127 24.02 -0.72 -9.55
N ARG A 128 23.08 0.17 -9.17
CA ARG A 128 21.86 -0.15 -8.41
C ARG A 128 20.63 0.62 -8.93
N PRO A 129 20.13 0.29 -10.13
CA PRO A 129 19.06 1.05 -10.75
C PRO A 129 17.73 0.95 -10.00
N HIS A 130 17.44 -0.20 -9.40
CA HIS A 130 16.16 -0.42 -8.71
C HIS A 130 16.12 0.27 -7.35
N THR A 131 17.26 0.36 -6.66
CA THR A 131 17.41 1.13 -5.42
C THR A 131 17.13 2.61 -5.64
N ARG A 132 17.64 3.18 -6.74
CA ARG A 132 17.41 4.59 -7.08
C ARG A 132 15.94 4.86 -7.41
N ILE A 133 15.29 3.94 -8.09
CA ILE A 133 13.84 4.03 -8.34
C ILE A 133 13.06 3.86 -7.06
N GLY A 134 13.44 2.90 -6.21
CA GLY A 134 12.82 2.72 -4.90
C GLY A 134 12.92 3.98 -4.06
N ALA A 135 14.07 4.66 -4.06
CA ALA A 135 14.22 5.94 -3.39
C ALA A 135 13.30 7.02 -4.00
N ALA A 136 13.24 7.15 -5.31
CA ALA A 136 12.34 8.09 -5.98
C ALA A 136 10.85 7.79 -5.71
N ALA A 137 10.47 6.52 -5.74
CA ALA A 137 9.12 6.05 -5.43
C ALA A 137 8.76 6.33 -3.98
N ALA A 138 9.66 6.04 -3.02
CA ALA A 138 9.46 6.35 -1.61
C ALA A 138 9.27 7.86 -1.39
N ILE A 139 10.13 8.70 -1.98
CA ILE A 139 10.01 10.15 -1.89
C ILE A 139 8.67 10.62 -2.46
N ALA A 140 8.28 10.13 -3.64
CA ALA A 140 7.01 10.49 -4.27
C ALA A 140 5.81 10.04 -3.43
N THR A 141 5.82 8.80 -2.93
CA THR A 141 4.76 8.27 -2.05
C THR A 141 4.64 9.12 -0.80
N PHE A 142 5.74 9.40 -0.10
CA PHE A 142 5.71 10.25 1.09
C PHE A 142 5.19 11.65 0.78
N ALA A 143 5.69 12.29 -0.29
CA ALA A 143 5.26 13.63 -0.66
C ALA A 143 3.76 13.69 -0.98
N VAL A 144 3.23 12.69 -1.70
CA VAL A 144 1.80 12.61 -2.03
C VAL A 144 0.97 12.38 -0.77
N THR A 145 1.31 11.39 0.06
CA THR A 145 0.53 11.07 1.27
C THR A 145 0.60 12.20 2.30
N GLU A 146 1.76 12.83 2.46
CA GLU A 146 1.93 14.00 3.33
C GLU A 146 1.14 15.21 2.82
N ALA A 147 1.12 15.45 1.51
CA ALA A 147 0.33 16.54 0.93
C ALA A 147 -1.18 16.31 1.07
N LEU A 148 -1.64 15.06 0.94
CA LEU A 148 -3.04 14.69 1.16
C LEU A 148 -3.45 14.86 2.63
N ALA A 149 -2.58 14.49 3.56
CA ALA A 149 -2.85 14.62 5.00
C ALA A 149 -2.86 16.07 5.53
N ARG A 150 -2.35 17.03 4.76
CA ARG A 150 -2.28 18.46 5.13
C ARG A 150 -3.37 19.31 4.48
N ARG A 151 -4.26 18.70 3.70
CA ARG A 151 -5.39 19.36 3.06
C ARG A 151 -6.64 19.22 3.91
#